data_AF-A0A2V7AWH0-F1
#
_entry.id   AF-A0A2V7AWH0-F1
#
_cell.length_a   1.000
_cell.length_b   1.000
_cell.length_c   1.000
_cell.angle_alpha   90.00
_cell.angle_beta   90.00
_cell.angle_gamma   90.00
#
_symmetry.space_group_name_H-M   'P 1'
#
loop_
_entity.id
_entity.type
_entity.pdbx_description
1 polymer ?
#
loop_
_entity_poly.entity_id
_entity_poly.type
_entity_poly.pdbx_seq_one_letter_code
_entity_poly.pdbx_strand_id
1 'polypeptide(L)'
;MSYSMSTLLTRNLHDVFGENDPARRRAAIDEIFTEDCVFYEPRGVYRGRDEIDRVAGAIKATHPDFRYQIITGPEELGNGGRIQWASGRPGEAPAYAGT
;
A
#
# COMPACT_ATOMS: atom_id res chain seq x y z
N MET A 1 12.48 -14.15 4.53
CA MET A 1 11.28 -14.67 5.23
C MET A 1 10.20 -14.95 4.20
N SER A 2 9.30 -15.89 4.46
CA SER A 2 8.11 -16.10 3.61
C SER A 2 6.89 -15.49 4.29
N TYR A 3 6.12 -14.67 3.58
CA TYR A 3 4.93 -14.00 4.07
C TYR A 3 3.68 -14.58 3.41
N SER A 4 2.56 -14.65 4.14
CA SER A 4 1.26 -14.93 3.52
C SER A 4 0.80 -13.78 2.64
N MET A 5 -0.14 -14.01 1.74
CA MET A 5 -0.67 -12.96 0.87
C MET A 5 -1.41 -11.88 1.69
N SER A 6 -2.15 -12.26 2.72
CA SER A 6 -2.79 -11.34 3.67
C SER A 6 -1.77 -10.44 4.37
N THR A 7 -0.61 -11.01 4.75
CA THR A 7 0.47 -10.23 5.34
C THR A 7 1.02 -9.23 4.32
N LEU A 8 1.29 -9.66 3.09
CA LEU A 8 1.80 -8.79 2.03
C LEU A 8 0.81 -7.66 1.69
N LEU A 9 -0.49 -7.95 1.58
CA LEU A 9 -1.54 -6.95 1.31
C LEU A 9 -1.64 -5.92 2.44
N THR A 10 -1.64 -6.38 3.70
CA THR A 10 -1.73 -5.52 4.88
C THR A 10 -0.50 -4.61 4.98
N ARG A 11 0.70 -5.16 4.79
CA ARG A 11 1.95 -4.39 4.81
C ARG A 11 2.06 -3.43 3.64
N ASN A 12 1.63 -3.83 2.44
CA ASN A 12 1.58 -2.92 1.31
C ASN A 12 0.66 -1.72 1.60
N LEU A 13 -0.52 -1.95 2.17
CA LEU A 13 -1.46 -0.89 2.50
C LEU A 13 -0.91 0.07 3.57
N HIS A 14 -0.34 -0.46 4.64
CA HIS A 14 0.07 0.36 5.79
C HIS A 14 1.52 0.84 5.72
N ASP A 15 2.46 -0.07 5.46
CA ASP A 15 3.90 0.19 5.55
C ASP A 15 4.46 0.82 4.25
N VAL A 16 3.72 0.72 3.14
CA VAL A 16 4.13 1.30 1.86
C VAL A 16 3.28 2.52 1.51
N PHE A 17 2.00 2.32 1.18
CA PHE A 17 1.14 3.44 0.75
C PHE A 17 0.63 4.29 1.93
N GLY A 18 0.59 3.73 3.13
CA GLY A 18 0.21 4.43 4.36
C GLY A 18 1.33 5.18 5.07
N GLU A 19 2.59 4.92 4.70
CA GLU A 19 3.78 5.40 5.43
C GLU A 19 4.26 6.76 4.93
N ASN A 20 4.42 7.69 5.87
CA ASN A 20 4.90 9.05 5.63
C ASN A 20 6.42 9.13 5.58
N ASP A 21 7.11 8.35 6.41
CA ASP A 21 8.57 8.35 6.51
C ASP A 21 9.17 7.63 5.28
N PRO A 22 9.94 8.34 4.42
CA PRO A 22 10.50 7.73 3.22
C PRO A 22 11.48 6.59 3.51
N ALA A 23 12.25 6.65 4.60
CA ALA A 23 13.21 5.61 4.93
C ALA A 23 12.50 4.34 5.41
N ARG A 24 11.45 4.49 6.23
CA ARG A 24 10.61 3.35 6.66
C ARG A 24 9.86 2.72 5.50
N ARG A 25 9.29 3.55 4.62
CA ARG A 25 8.62 3.08 3.40
C ARG A 25 9.58 2.32 2.50
N ARG A 26 10.79 2.84 2.30
CA ARG A 26 11.84 2.17 1.51
C ARG A 26 12.20 0.81 2.09
N ALA A 27 12.42 0.73 3.39
CA ALA A 27 12.73 -0.54 4.07
C ALA A 27 11.62 -1.57 3.89
N ALA A 28 10.35 -1.16 3.99
CA ALA A 28 9.21 -2.05 3.74
C ALA A 28 9.17 -2.54 2.29
N ILE A 29 9.40 -1.66 1.31
CA ILE A 29 9.43 -2.02 -0.12
C ILE A 29 10.54 -3.04 -0.41
N ASP A 30 11.75 -2.82 0.10
CA ASP A 30 12.88 -3.73 -0.11
C ASP A 30 12.60 -5.13 0.45
N GLU A 31 11.77 -5.20 1.49
CA GLU A 31 11.43 -6.45 2.16
C GLU A 31 10.29 -7.22 1.47
N ILE A 32 9.24 -6.52 1.00
CA ILE A 32 7.99 -7.18 0.57
C ILE A 32 7.79 -7.22 -0.96
N PHE A 33 8.51 -6.40 -1.73
CA PHE A 33 8.40 -6.38 -3.19
C PHE A 33 9.58 -7.08 -3.86
N THR A 34 9.34 -7.73 -5.01
CA THR A 34 10.41 -8.18 -5.91
C THR A 34 11.08 -6.99 -6.60
N GLU A 35 12.28 -7.19 -7.14
CA GLU A 35 13.00 -6.14 -7.88
C GLU A 35 12.26 -5.70 -9.16
N ASP A 36 11.55 -6.64 -9.80
CA ASP A 36 10.79 -6.46 -11.03
C ASP A 36 9.29 -6.16 -10.80
N CYS A 37 8.92 -5.77 -9.58
CA CYS A 37 7.54 -5.46 -9.22
C CYS A 37 6.89 -4.41 -10.14
N VAL A 38 5.58 -4.53 -10.31
CA VAL A 38 4.81 -3.59 -11.15
C VAL A 38 3.57 -3.14 -10.40
N PHE A 39 3.39 -1.82 -10.31
CA PHE A 39 2.20 -1.20 -9.75
C PHE A 39 1.37 -0.55 -10.86
N TYR A 40 0.08 -0.87 -10.89
CA TYR A 40 -0.90 -0.35 -11.85
C TYR A 40 -1.91 0.54 -11.13
N GLU A 41 -2.14 1.73 -11.67
CA GLU A 41 -3.22 2.63 -11.23
C GLU A 41 -3.77 3.40 -12.44
N PRO A 42 -4.95 4.03 -12.35
CA PRO A 42 -5.62 4.64 -13.51
C PRO A 42 -4.77 5.61 -14.33
N ARG A 43 -3.75 6.26 -13.75
CA ARG A 43 -2.89 7.24 -14.42
C ARG A 43 -1.57 6.67 -14.92
N GLY A 44 -1.23 5.41 -14.64
CA GLY A 44 0.05 4.88 -15.10
C GLY A 44 0.42 3.48 -14.62
N VAL A 45 1.60 3.04 -15.08
CA VAL A 45 2.23 1.78 -14.71
C VAL A 45 3.66 2.05 -14.26
N TYR A 46 3.99 1.66 -13.04
CA TYR A 46 5.26 1.95 -12.37
C TYR A 46 6.01 0.63 -12.15
N ARG A 47 7.29 0.59 -12.50
CA ARG A 47 8.09 -0.64 -12.54
C ARG A 47 9.33 -0.52 -11.67
N GLY A 48 9.54 -1.52 -10.83
CA GLY A 48 10.66 -1.61 -9.91
C GLY A 48 10.42 -0.85 -8.60
N ARG A 49 11.18 -1.27 -7.58
CA ARG A 49 11.06 -0.78 -6.19
C ARG A 49 11.19 0.75 -6.09
N ASP A 50 12.09 1.34 -6.88
CA ASP A 50 12.34 2.78 -6.88
C ASP A 50 11.12 3.58 -7.35
N GLU A 51 10.45 3.11 -8.39
CA GLU A 51 9.24 3.76 -8.90
C GLU A 51 8.05 3.57 -7.96
N ILE A 52 7.96 2.41 -7.27
CA ILE A 52 6.95 2.19 -6.24
C ILE A 52 7.16 3.14 -5.05
N ASP A 53 8.39 3.32 -4.57
CA ASP A 53 8.66 4.27 -3.48
C ASP A 53 8.30 5.70 -3.89
N ARG A 54 8.69 6.10 -5.11
CA ARG A 54 8.39 7.42 -5.66
C ARG A 54 6.88 7.67 -5.73
N VAL A 55 6.10 6.74 -6.30
CA VAL A 55 4.66 6.93 -6.48
C VAL A 55 3.90 6.82 -5.16
N ALA A 56 4.28 5.89 -4.26
CA ALA A 56 3.68 5.77 -2.93
C ALA A 56 3.91 7.04 -2.10
N GLY A 57 5.13 7.59 -2.11
CA GLY A 57 5.44 8.85 -1.47
C GLY A 57 4.66 10.03 -2.07
N ALA A 58 4.55 10.12 -3.40
CA ALA A 58 3.78 11.16 -4.08
C ALA A 58 2.28 11.09 -3.73
N ILE A 59 1.68 9.89 -3.74
CA ILE A 59 0.29 9.68 -3.33
C ILE A 59 0.13 10.10 -1.86
N LYS A 60 1.01 9.63 -0.98
CA LYS A 60 0.91 9.92 0.45
C LYS A 60 1.02 11.42 0.76
N ALA A 61 1.89 12.13 0.04
CA ALA A 61 2.07 13.57 0.19
C ALA A 61 0.81 14.40 -0.16
N THR A 62 -0.12 13.86 -0.95
CA THR A 62 -1.40 14.54 -1.21
C THR A 62 -2.33 14.55 0.02
N HIS A 63 -2.16 13.59 0.93
CA HIS A 63 -2.99 13.42 2.13
C HIS A 63 -2.15 12.87 3.31
N PRO A 64 -1.19 13.64 3.86
CA PRO A 64 -0.25 13.15 4.87
C PRO A 64 -0.94 12.70 6.17
N ASP A 65 -2.04 13.36 6.51
CA ASP A 65 -2.82 13.08 7.73
C ASP A 65 -3.80 11.93 7.58
N PHE A 66 -4.09 11.50 6.36
CA PHE A 66 -5.04 10.40 6.13
C PHE A 66 -4.45 9.08 6.63
N ARG A 67 -5.31 8.16 7.05
CA ARG A 67 -4.93 6.81 7.46
C ARG A 67 -5.80 5.81 6.72
N TYR A 68 -5.16 4.78 6.20
CA TYR A 68 -5.85 3.62 5.69
C TYR A 68 -6.37 2.76 6.83
N GLN A 69 -7.59 2.27 6.70
CA GLN A 69 -8.25 1.35 7.63
C GLN A 69 -8.78 0.17 6.83
N ILE A 70 -8.53 -1.05 7.31
CA ILE A 70 -9.06 -2.26 6.70
C ILE A 70 -10.54 -2.38 7.07
N ILE A 71 -11.42 -2.46 6.06
CA ILE A 71 -12.86 -2.65 6.24
C ILE A 71 -13.16 -4.14 6.47
N THR A 72 -12.62 -4.97 5.58
CA THR A 72 -12.76 -6.43 5.61
C THR A 72 -11.37 -7.03 5.48
N GLY A 73 -11.10 -8.08 6.28
CA GLY A 73 -9.81 -8.77 6.26
C GLY A 73 -9.44 -9.27 4.84
N PRO A 74 -8.14 -9.47 4.56
CA PRO A 74 -7.71 -9.88 3.23
C PRO A 74 -8.31 -11.20 2.78
N GLU A 75 -8.73 -11.25 1.53
CA GLU A 75 -9.12 -12.48 0.83
C GLU A 75 -7.90 -13.00 0.06
N GLU A 76 -7.61 -14.29 0.19
CA GLU A 76 -6.47 -14.94 -0.48
C GLU A 76 -6.94 -16.02 -1.47
N LEU A 77 -6.30 -16.06 -2.64
CA LEU A 77 -6.42 -17.14 -3.61
C LEU A 77 -5.06 -17.40 -4.26
N GLY A 78 -4.41 -18.50 -3.89
CA GLY A 78 -3.09 -18.86 -4.40
C GLY A 78 -2.04 -17.80 -4.04
N ASN A 79 -1.40 -17.21 -5.06
CA ASN A 79 -0.42 -16.13 -4.92
C ASN A 79 -1.01 -14.73 -5.18
N GLY A 80 -2.34 -14.59 -5.14
CA GLY A 80 -3.03 -13.32 -5.26
C GLY A 80 -4.01 -13.12 -4.11
N GLY A 81 -4.43 -11.88 -3.91
CA GLY A 81 -5.44 -11.56 -2.92
C GLY A 81 -5.93 -10.12 -3.07
N ARG A 82 -6.94 -9.80 -2.25
CA ARG A 82 -7.65 -8.53 -2.29
C ARG A 82 -7.91 -8.06 -0.86
N ILE A 83 -7.86 -6.75 -0.63
CA ILE A 83 -8.14 -6.18 0.69
C ILE A 83 -9.06 -4.96 0.55
N GLN A 84 -10.16 -4.94 1.29
CA GLN A 84 -11.06 -3.80 1.29
C GLN A 84 -10.61 -2.78 2.33
N TRP A 85 -10.51 -1.52 1.92
CA TRP A 85 -9.98 -0.47 2.79
C TRP A 85 -10.72 0.84 2.60
N ALA A 86 -10.67 1.68 3.63
CA ALA A 86 -11.11 3.07 3.62
C ALA A 86 -9.93 3.99 3.95
N SER A 87 -9.98 5.23 3.52
CA SER A 87 -8.98 6.25 3.86
C SER A 87 -9.64 7.57 4.21
N GLY A 88 -9.15 8.22 5.26
CA GLY A 88 -9.66 9.48 5.76
C GLY A 88 -8.85 9.99 6.94
N ARG A 89 -9.22 11.17 7.45
CA ARG A 89 -8.62 11.70 8.67
C ARG A 89 -9.04 10.87 9.89
N PRO A 90 -8.14 10.62 10.84
CA PRO A 90 -8.49 9.96 12.10
C PRO A 90 -9.64 10.68 12.81
N GLY A 91 -10.67 9.93 13.22
CA GLY A 91 -11.83 10.47 13.93
C GLY A 91 -12.94 11.06 13.04
N GLU A 92 -12.72 11.14 11.72
CA GLU A 92 -13.72 11.58 10.75
C GLU A 92 -14.27 10.40 9.93
N ALA A 93 -15.39 10.60 9.24
CA ALA A 93 -15.87 9.64 8.26
C ALA A 93 -14.83 9.48 7.14
N PRO A 94 -14.65 8.26 6.57
CA PRO A 94 -13.71 8.06 5.47
C PRO A 94 -14.04 8.92 4.26
N ALA A 95 -13.02 9.49 3.63
CA ALA A 95 -13.17 10.33 2.44
C ALA A 95 -13.32 9.49 1.17
N TYR A 96 -12.64 8.34 1.10
CA TYR A 96 -12.73 7.40 -0.01
C TYR A 96 -12.44 5.97 0.44
N ALA A 97 -12.84 5.00 -0.38
CA ALA A 97 -12.63 3.58 -0.13
C ALA A 97 -12.16 2.88 -1.42
N GLY A 98 -11.55 1.72 -1.26
CA GLY A 98 -11.05 0.89 -2.34
C GLY A 98 -11.05 -0.59 -1.99
N THR A 99 -10.64 -1.39 -2.97
CA THR A 99 -10.50 -2.83 -2.85
C THR A 99 -9.24 -3.32 -3.54
#